data_AF-A0A1F6GFN9-F1
#
_entry.id   AF-A0A1F6GFN9-F1
#
_cell.length_a   1.000
_cell.length_b   1.000
_cell.length_c   1.000
_cell.angle_alpha   90.00
_cell.angle_beta   90.00
_cell.angle_gamma   90.00
#
_symmetry.space_group_name_H-M   'P 1'
#
loop_
_entity.id
_entity.type
_entity.pdbx_description
1 polymer ?
#
loop_
_entity_poly.entity_id
_entity_poly.type
_entity_poly.pdbx_seq_one_letter_code
_entity_poly.pdbx_strand_id
1 'polypeptide(L)'
;METKKPLIGLDLCAVSPKLGPEVGGLLASFLRRNQPGWVQKQALLLEGDKASRGHCLKGLAGAELIFVSGVLVWLEGPFLVPNDAYDLTDPELLIPLERITKVPTLLHLWMEQGQEAFSQWLASYQGAPLFLVLESGPGFCPSKIPGRSLFAALWAQAFDGFGPALNNHLLSFSSLAPWLKDSGLPVWLHGDQTLADFSGAVMGQFGEGKLEALGFVQERPLRVQEVLTEIKNWNQYTTDQLSFSVNKNLGPYLSLELGRRATQLRTALGLAVAEMDLGEKELVFTGGRYFYHYLAKDKRQGSLNEELWLELRWAQVPDSLAHILDALELGPERAMFSLCEAIEPRQLIAPLQGKGWKIERELENRVEASLGRRTLVVLPERLEFGGFSLPELIGNLSEELLRLL
;
A
#
# COMPACT_ATOMS: atom_id res chain seq x y z
N MET A 1 24.54 44.22 7.02
CA MET A 1 23.42 43.68 7.81
C MET A 1 22.56 42.86 6.87
N GLU A 2 22.72 41.54 6.87
CA GLU A 2 21.83 40.64 6.16
C GLU A 2 20.51 40.58 6.92
N THR A 3 19.45 41.14 6.34
CA THR A 3 18.09 41.00 6.83
C THR A 3 17.64 39.56 6.57
N LYS A 4 17.79 38.70 7.58
CA LYS A 4 17.09 37.40 7.60
C LYS A 4 15.60 37.69 7.51
N LYS A 5 14.99 37.41 6.35
CA LYS A 5 13.54 37.42 6.20
C LYS A 5 12.97 36.26 7.03
N PRO A 6 11.99 36.48 7.90
CA PRO A 6 11.36 35.39 8.62
C PRO A 6 10.47 34.60 7.63
N LEU A 7 10.69 33.29 7.55
CA LEU A 7 9.77 32.34 6.92
C LEU A 7 8.62 32.13 7.90
N ILE A 8 7.50 32.83 7.72
CA ILE A 8 6.29 32.71 8.55
C ILE A 8 5.14 32.35 7.62
N GLY A 9 4.41 31.29 7.96
CA GLY A 9 3.27 30.81 7.19
C GLY A 9 2.32 30.02 8.08
N LEU A 10 1.03 30.33 7.98
CA LEU A 10 -0.03 29.51 8.53
C LEU A 10 -0.74 28.80 7.38
N ASP A 11 -0.62 27.49 7.35
CA ASP A 11 -1.17 26.62 6.32
C ASP A 11 -2.45 25.95 6.84
N LEU A 12 -3.58 26.40 6.30
CA LEU A 12 -4.89 25.85 6.62
C LEU A 12 -5.30 24.89 5.51
N CYS A 13 -5.34 23.59 5.81
CA CYS A 13 -5.74 22.54 4.87
C CYS A 13 -7.03 21.89 5.38
N ALA A 14 -8.12 22.04 4.65
CA ALA A 14 -9.37 21.36 5.00
C ALA A 14 -9.60 20.20 4.04
N VAL A 15 -9.79 18.99 4.58
CA VAL A 15 -9.92 17.78 3.78
C VAL A 15 -11.33 17.25 3.94
N SER A 16 -12.27 17.77 3.14
CA SER A 16 -13.56 17.14 2.88
C SER A 16 -14.33 17.86 1.75
N PRO A 17 -15.01 17.11 0.85
CA PRO A 17 -15.90 17.67 -0.17
C PRO A 17 -17.23 18.19 0.39
N LYS A 18 -17.51 18.00 1.70
CA LYS A 18 -18.78 18.37 2.37
C LYS A 18 -18.63 19.47 3.42
N LEU A 19 -17.45 20.06 3.59
CA LEU A 19 -17.24 21.13 4.55
C LEU A 19 -18.23 22.27 4.29
N GLY A 20 -19.08 22.53 5.28
CA GLY A 20 -20.17 23.48 5.17
C GLY A 20 -19.72 24.90 4.84
N PRO A 21 -20.65 25.79 4.44
CA PRO A 21 -20.35 27.17 4.03
C PRO A 21 -19.53 27.98 5.05
N GLU A 22 -19.61 27.64 6.35
CA GLU A 22 -18.82 28.28 7.42
C GLU A 22 -17.31 28.08 7.25
N VAL A 23 -16.85 26.87 6.92
CA VAL A 23 -15.41 26.56 6.76
C VAL A 23 -14.90 27.06 5.41
N GLY A 24 -15.73 26.95 4.36
CA GLY A 24 -15.43 27.53 3.05
C GLY A 24 -15.29 29.06 3.10
N GLY A 25 -16.09 29.73 3.94
CA GLY A 25 -15.97 31.17 4.21
C GLY A 25 -14.65 31.55 4.89
N LEU A 26 -14.23 30.75 5.89
CA LEU A 26 -12.98 30.94 6.64
C LEU A 26 -11.72 30.77 5.77
N LEU A 27 -11.71 29.74 4.91
CA LEU A 27 -10.66 29.54 3.91
C LEU A 27 -10.67 30.66 2.86
N ALA A 28 -11.84 31.08 2.38
CA ALA A 28 -11.95 32.12 1.37
C ALA A 28 -11.57 33.52 1.89
N SER A 29 -11.78 33.82 3.18
CA SER A 29 -11.32 35.08 3.80
C SER A 29 -9.81 35.09 3.99
N PHE A 30 -9.24 33.96 4.41
CA PHE A 30 -7.79 33.80 4.61
C PHE A 30 -7.01 33.89 3.28
N LEU A 31 -7.47 33.18 2.23
CA LEU A 31 -6.84 33.15 0.90
C LEU A 31 -6.92 34.48 0.13
N ARG A 32 -7.89 35.35 0.45
CA ARG A 32 -8.06 36.63 -0.26
C ARG A 32 -7.04 37.69 0.15
N ARG A 33 -6.40 37.59 1.31
CA ARG A 33 -5.67 38.72 1.92
C ARG A 33 -4.17 38.51 2.08
N ASN A 34 -3.69 37.27 2.18
CA ASN A 34 -2.25 36.95 2.19
C ASN A 34 -1.64 36.94 0.77
N GLN A 35 -1.76 38.04 0.01
CA GLN A 35 -0.97 38.26 -1.20
C GLN A 35 0.25 39.15 -0.92
N PRO A 36 1.42 38.53 -0.75
CA PRO A 36 2.63 39.02 -1.38
C PRO A 36 3.14 37.96 -2.36
N GLY A 37 2.82 38.12 -3.66
CA GLY A 37 3.55 37.55 -4.80
C GLY A 37 3.74 36.03 -4.95
N TRP A 38 3.41 35.18 -3.98
CA TRP A 38 3.80 33.76 -3.97
C TRP A 38 2.68 32.78 -3.59
N VAL A 39 1.44 33.26 -3.38
CA VAL A 39 0.29 32.36 -3.18
C VAL A 39 -0.34 32.06 -4.55
N GLN A 40 0.14 31.01 -5.20
CA GLN A 40 -0.58 30.42 -6.34
C GLN A 40 -1.97 29.96 -5.86
N LYS A 41 -3.00 30.25 -6.66
CA LYS A 41 -4.37 29.74 -6.50
C LYS A 41 -4.36 28.20 -6.50
N GLN A 42 -4.13 27.63 -5.34
CA GLN A 42 -4.46 26.28 -4.90
C GLN A 42 -4.02 26.24 -3.43
N ALA A 43 -4.99 26.25 -2.51
CA ALA A 43 -4.72 26.14 -1.08
C ALA A 43 -4.18 24.73 -0.78
N LEU A 44 -2.88 24.55 -0.97
CA LEU A 44 -2.13 23.37 -0.57
C LEU A 44 -0.63 23.71 -0.60
N LEU A 45 -0.16 24.45 0.41
CA LEU A 45 1.26 24.59 0.68
C LEU A 45 1.59 23.75 1.93
N LEU A 46 1.59 22.43 1.76
CA LEU A 46 2.47 21.60 2.58
C LEU A 46 3.87 21.77 1.98
N GLU A 47 4.78 22.47 2.65
CA GLU A 47 6.21 22.35 2.38
C GLU A 47 6.68 20.96 2.83
N GLY A 48 6.46 19.99 1.95
CA GLY A 48 6.98 18.63 1.96
C GLY A 48 7.06 18.16 0.52
N ASP A 49 7.86 17.12 0.25
CA ASP A 49 7.99 16.63 -1.13
C ASP A 49 6.63 16.18 -1.72
N LYS A 50 6.58 16.06 -3.05
CA LYS A 50 5.37 15.64 -3.76
C LYS A 50 4.77 14.32 -3.24
N ALA A 51 5.58 13.42 -2.69
CA ALA A 51 5.10 12.15 -2.15
C ALA A 51 4.29 12.39 -0.86
N SER A 52 4.83 13.15 0.09
CA SER A 52 4.13 13.49 1.34
C SER A 52 2.75 14.16 1.11
N ARG A 53 2.61 14.94 0.03
CA ARG A 53 1.33 15.54 -0.40
C ARG A 53 0.32 14.50 -0.90
N GLY A 54 0.78 13.49 -1.63
CA GLY A 54 -0.05 12.40 -2.16
C GLY A 54 -0.57 11.46 -1.07
N HIS A 55 0.24 11.20 -0.03
CA HIS A 55 -0.13 10.32 1.09
C HIS A 55 -1.18 10.96 2.02
N CYS A 56 -1.06 12.26 2.35
CA CYS A 56 -2.06 12.98 3.15
C CYS A 56 -3.47 12.96 2.51
N LEU A 57 -3.54 13.12 1.18
CA LEU A 57 -4.84 13.16 0.47
C LEU A 57 -5.48 11.77 0.30
N LYS A 58 -4.68 10.70 0.13
CA LYS A 58 -5.19 9.34 -0.04
C LYS A 58 -5.69 8.71 1.27
N GLY A 59 -5.03 8.99 2.39
CA GLY A 59 -5.42 8.44 3.70
C GLY A 59 -6.72 9.04 4.26
N LEU A 60 -6.99 10.32 3.95
CA LEU A 60 -8.14 11.05 4.46
C LEU A 60 -9.43 10.85 3.64
N ALA A 61 -9.45 9.92 2.68
CA ALA A 61 -10.54 9.72 1.72
C ALA A 61 -11.90 9.26 2.32
N GLY A 62 -12.06 9.30 3.64
CA GLY A 62 -13.33 9.02 4.33
C GLY A 62 -13.56 9.77 5.65
N ALA A 63 -12.62 10.58 6.14
CA ALA A 63 -12.74 11.29 7.42
C ALA A 63 -13.00 12.79 7.20
N GLU A 64 -14.03 13.34 7.83
CA GLU A 64 -14.24 14.79 7.87
C GLU A 64 -13.24 15.40 8.87
N LEU A 65 -12.13 15.93 8.35
CA LEU A 65 -11.02 16.46 9.17
C LEU A 65 -10.60 17.86 8.70
N ILE A 66 -10.43 18.80 9.64
CA ILE A 66 -9.68 20.04 9.41
C ILE A 66 -8.24 19.84 9.89
N PHE A 67 -7.26 20.15 9.04
CA PHE A 67 -5.84 20.15 9.38
C PHE A 67 -5.32 21.58 9.37
N VAL A 68 -4.90 22.09 10.53
CA VAL A 68 -4.27 23.41 10.65
C VAL A 68 -2.82 23.22 11.02
N SER A 69 -1.92 23.69 10.17
CA SER A 69 -0.49 23.76 10.44
C SER A 69 -0.07 25.22 10.56
N GLY A 70 0.58 25.60 11.65
CA GLY A 70 0.96 26.99 11.91
C GLY A 70 2.42 27.11 12.34
N VAL A 71 3.21 27.89 11.61
CA VAL A 71 4.58 28.26 11.98
C VAL A 71 4.53 29.58 12.73
N LEU A 72 5.06 29.62 13.95
CA LEU A 72 5.06 30.81 14.81
C LEU A 72 3.64 31.35 15.02
N VAL A 73 2.85 30.64 15.81
CA VAL A 73 1.56 31.12 16.29
C VAL A 73 1.55 31.19 17.81
N TRP A 74 0.71 32.04 18.37
CA TRP A 74 0.41 32.03 19.79
C TRP A 74 -1.11 32.02 20.04
N LEU A 75 -1.50 31.76 21.28
CA LEU A 75 -2.90 31.89 21.71
C LEU A 75 -3.11 33.20 22.45
N GLU A 76 -4.11 33.95 22.01
CA GLU A 76 -4.64 35.12 22.71
C GLU A 76 -6.12 34.87 23.02
N GLY A 77 -6.42 34.46 24.25
CA GLY A 77 -7.77 34.03 24.62
C GLY A 77 -8.28 32.86 23.77
N PRO A 78 -9.47 32.94 23.13
CA PRO A 78 -10.00 31.88 22.27
C PRO A 78 -9.52 31.95 20.82
N PHE A 79 -8.45 32.70 20.53
CA PHE A 79 -7.98 32.92 19.16
C PHE A 79 -6.55 32.40 18.95
N LEU A 80 -6.34 31.74 17.82
CA LEU A 80 -5.00 31.52 17.26
C LEU A 80 -4.56 32.78 16.54
N VAL A 81 -3.38 33.27 16.89
CA VAL A 81 -2.81 34.50 16.36
C VAL A 81 -1.49 34.19 15.63
N PRO A 82 -1.39 34.51 14.33
CA PRO A 82 -0.14 34.45 13.59
C PRO A 82 0.93 35.40 14.15
N ASN A 83 2.21 35.02 14.11
CA ASN A 83 3.26 35.85 14.70
C ASN A 83 3.50 37.19 13.97
N ASP A 84 2.97 37.32 12.75
CA ASP A 84 2.96 38.54 11.95
C ASP A 84 1.67 39.36 12.10
N ALA A 85 0.78 39.01 13.02
CA ALA A 85 -0.38 39.84 13.33
C ALA A 85 0.06 41.15 14.03
N TYR A 86 0.09 42.24 13.25
CA TYR A 86 0.50 43.56 13.75
C TYR A 86 -0.59 44.27 14.58
N ASP A 87 -1.85 43.81 14.51
CA ASP A 87 -2.98 44.42 15.21
C ASP A 87 -3.96 43.35 15.74
N LEU A 88 -3.97 43.15 17.05
CA LEU A 88 -4.90 42.25 17.75
C LEU A 88 -6.34 42.78 17.80
N THR A 89 -6.56 44.05 17.44
CA THR A 89 -7.90 44.65 17.39
C THR A 89 -8.61 44.38 16.07
N ASP A 90 -7.90 43.86 15.06
CA ASP A 90 -8.51 43.39 13.81
C ASP A 90 -9.02 41.95 13.99
N PRO A 91 -10.35 41.74 14.14
CA PRO A 91 -10.93 40.41 14.31
C PRO A 91 -10.75 39.50 13.09
N GLU A 92 -10.32 40.03 11.95
CA GLU A 92 -10.06 39.26 10.73
C GLU A 92 -8.65 38.62 10.72
N LEU A 93 -7.74 39.05 11.60
CA LEU A 93 -6.41 38.45 11.81
C LEU A 93 -6.42 37.33 12.86
N LEU A 94 -7.54 37.17 13.57
CA LEU A 94 -7.72 36.20 14.65
C LEU A 94 -8.48 34.98 14.13
N ILE A 95 -7.94 33.77 14.36
CA ILE A 95 -8.63 32.52 14.01
C ILE A 95 -9.37 32.01 15.26
N PRO A 96 -10.72 32.05 15.31
CA PRO A 96 -11.44 31.61 16.49
C PRO A 96 -11.34 30.10 16.63
N LEU A 97 -10.81 29.63 17.77
CA LEU A 97 -10.70 28.20 18.07
C LEU A 97 -12.07 27.52 18.02
N GLU A 98 -13.13 28.20 18.44
CA GLU A 98 -14.51 27.71 18.38
C GLU A 98 -14.96 27.29 16.98
N ARG A 99 -14.44 27.92 15.92
CA ARG A 99 -14.87 27.63 14.54
C ARG A 99 -14.18 26.41 13.98
N ILE A 100 -12.89 26.25 14.29
CA ILE A 100 -12.11 25.10 13.85
C ILE A 100 -12.40 23.86 14.69
N THR A 101 -13.06 23.97 15.83
CA THR A 101 -13.33 22.86 16.75
C THR A 101 -14.75 22.29 16.70
N LYS A 102 -15.59 22.76 15.76
CA LYS A 102 -16.93 22.18 15.53
C LYS A 102 -16.90 20.82 14.81
N VAL A 103 -15.77 20.48 14.22
CA VAL A 103 -15.54 19.23 13.47
C VAL A 103 -14.23 18.60 13.96
N PRO A 104 -14.00 17.30 13.68
CA PRO A 104 -12.72 16.68 14.00
C PRO A 104 -11.57 17.50 13.41
N THR A 105 -10.59 17.85 14.25
CA THR A 105 -9.52 18.77 13.88
C THR A 105 -8.17 18.29 14.37
N LEU A 106 -7.17 18.44 13.51
CA LEU A 106 -5.77 18.28 13.84
C LEU A 106 -5.07 19.63 13.76
N LEU A 107 -4.46 20.04 14.87
CA LEU A 107 -3.64 21.24 14.98
C LEU A 107 -2.17 20.82 15.13
N HIS A 108 -1.32 21.24 14.20
CA HIS A 108 0.13 21.12 14.32
C HIS A 108 0.71 22.53 14.40
N LEU A 109 1.06 22.97 15.60
CA LEU A 109 1.44 24.36 15.85
C LEU A 109 2.88 24.43 16.34
N TRP A 110 3.66 25.32 15.74
CA TRP A 110 4.94 25.74 16.29
C TRP A 110 4.73 26.98 17.16
N MET A 111 4.91 26.79 18.46
CA MET A 111 4.71 27.82 19.47
C MET A 111 5.99 28.02 20.28
N GLU A 112 6.53 29.25 20.28
CA GLU A 112 7.62 29.61 21.20
C GLU A 112 7.10 29.94 22.61
N GLN A 113 5.84 30.38 22.72
CA GLN A 113 5.20 30.83 23.97
C GLN A 113 3.73 30.41 23.98
N GLY A 114 3.10 30.31 25.16
CA GLY A 114 1.66 30.07 25.30
C GLY A 114 1.22 28.61 25.45
N GLN A 115 2.13 27.66 25.66
CA GLN A 115 1.78 26.24 25.90
C GLN A 115 0.88 26.05 27.13
N GLU A 116 1.10 26.84 28.18
CA GLU A 116 0.29 26.79 29.41
C GLU A 116 -1.14 27.30 29.18
N ALA A 117 -1.29 28.41 28.45
CA ALA A 117 -2.60 28.93 28.04
C ALA A 117 -3.34 27.91 27.16
N PHE A 118 -2.62 27.24 26.24
CA PHE A 118 -3.17 26.15 25.42
C PHE A 118 -3.63 24.97 26.26
N SER A 119 -2.82 24.57 27.26
CA SER A 119 -3.14 23.47 28.17
C SER A 119 -4.38 23.77 29.02
N GLN A 120 -4.51 25.02 29.50
CA GLN A 120 -5.70 25.47 30.23
C GLN A 120 -6.95 25.47 29.36
N TRP A 121 -6.85 25.97 28.12
CA TRP A 121 -7.95 25.94 27.17
C TRP A 121 -8.38 24.49 26.87
N LEU A 122 -7.43 23.60 26.58
CA LEU A 122 -7.68 22.17 26.34
C LEU A 122 -8.36 21.48 27.53
N ALA A 123 -8.00 21.83 28.77
CA ALA A 123 -8.64 21.27 29.95
C ALA A 123 -10.13 21.65 30.06
N SER A 124 -10.53 22.77 29.47
CA SER A 124 -11.92 23.24 29.41
C SER A 124 -12.66 22.83 28.13
N TYR A 125 -11.96 22.24 27.16
CA TYR A 125 -12.50 21.94 25.85
C TYR A 125 -13.44 20.72 25.87
N GLN A 126 -14.63 20.88 25.31
CA GLN A 126 -15.67 19.83 25.20
C GLN A 126 -16.24 19.70 23.78
N GLY A 127 -15.48 20.17 22.77
CA GLY A 127 -15.92 20.19 21.39
C GLY A 127 -15.75 18.86 20.65
N ALA A 128 -15.64 18.93 19.32
CA ALA A 128 -15.39 17.77 18.48
C ALA A 128 -13.98 17.16 18.74
N PRO A 129 -13.67 15.96 18.22
CA PRO A 129 -12.35 15.37 18.37
C PRO A 129 -11.22 16.34 17.96
N LEU A 130 -10.21 16.47 18.81
CA LEU A 130 -9.11 17.40 18.62
C LEU A 130 -7.79 16.67 18.88
N PHE A 131 -6.90 16.75 17.90
CA PHE A 131 -5.53 16.26 17.99
C PHE A 131 -4.57 17.43 17.87
N LEU A 132 -3.83 17.74 18.94
CA LEU A 132 -2.87 18.83 18.94
C LEU A 132 -1.45 18.29 19.08
N VAL A 133 -0.56 18.76 18.22
CA VAL A 133 0.88 18.59 18.35
C VAL A 133 1.52 19.97 18.45
N LEU A 134 2.26 20.20 19.53
CA LEU A 134 3.04 21.42 19.69
C LEU A 134 4.51 21.13 19.44
N GLU A 135 5.13 21.85 18.53
CA GLU A 135 6.59 21.90 18.44
C GLU A 135 7.04 23.24 19.07
N SER A 136 8.18 23.28 19.77
CA SER A 136 8.78 24.51 20.32
C SER A 136 10.23 24.65 19.82
N GLY A 137 10.72 25.87 19.61
CA GLY A 137 12.03 26.15 18.98
C GLY A 137 13.25 25.65 19.76
N PRO A 138 14.49 26.08 19.44
CA PRO A 138 15.33 25.62 18.31
C PRO A 138 15.40 24.09 18.09
N GLY A 139 14.70 23.29 18.89
CA GLY A 139 14.39 21.89 18.66
C GLY A 139 13.25 21.71 17.66
N PHE A 140 13.41 22.25 16.44
CA PHE A 140 12.86 21.57 15.27
C PHE A 140 13.51 20.19 15.32
N CYS A 141 12.94 19.22 16.05
CA CYS A 141 13.58 17.93 16.27
C CYS A 141 13.91 17.43 14.87
N PRO A 142 15.19 17.45 14.47
CA PRO A 142 15.48 17.28 13.07
C PRO A 142 15.02 15.87 12.81
N SER A 143 14.01 15.73 11.95
CA SER A 143 13.77 14.43 11.39
C SER A 143 15.12 13.98 10.80
N LYS A 144 15.36 12.68 10.71
CA LYS A 144 16.58 12.20 10.04
C LYS A 144 16.68 12.71 8.59
N ILE A 145 15.60 13.28 8.04
CA ILE A 145 15.50 13.93 6.74
C ILE A 145 15.68 15.46 6.92
N PRO A 146 16.74 16.06 6.33
CA PRO A 146 16.94 17.51 6.36
C PRO A 146 15.72 18.27 5.80
N GLY A 147 15.29 19.32 6.50
CA GLY A 147 14.20 20.19 6.05
C GLY A 147 12.78 19.69 6.32
N ARG A 148 12.60 18.57 7.05
CA ARG A 148 11.28 18.10 7.50
C ARG A 148 11.15 18.19 9.02
N SER A 149 9.98 18.61 9.51
CA SER A 149 9.67 18.53 10.94
C SER A 149 9.55 17.06 11.37
N LEU A 150 9.82 16.78 12.65
CA LEU A 150 9.66 15.43 13.20
C LEU A 150 8.21 14.98 13.06
N PHE A 151 7.24 15.85 13.35
CA PHE A 151 5.83 15.53 13.16
C PHE A 151 5.53 15.14 11.71
N ALA A 152 5.97 15.90 10.71
CA ALA A 152 5.69 15.56 9.31
C ALA A 152 6.29 14.21 8.90
N ALA A 153 7.48 13.89 9.41
CA ALA A 153 8.14 12.61 9.12
C ALA A 153 7.43 11.41 9.79
N LEU A 154 6.97 11.57 11.03
CA LEU A 154 6.21 10.53 11.74
C LEU A 154 4.78 10.40 11.20
N TRP A 155 4.13 11.52 10.90
CA TRP A 155 2.83 11.55 10.26
C TRP A 155 2.84 10.79 8.93
N ALA A 156 3.82 11.03 8.06
CA ALA A 156 3.97 10.28 6.83
C ALA A 156 4.10 8.76 7.10
N GLN A 157 4.95 8.36 8.04
CA GLN A 157 5.10 6.94 8.42
C GLN A 157 3.79 6.31 8.92
N ALA A 158 2.99 7.04 9.72
CA ALA A 158 1.71 6.54 10.20
C ALA A 158 0.72 6.29 9.05
N PHE A 159 0.63 7.23 8.10
CA PHE A 159 -0.18 7.06 6.89
C PHE A 159 0.39 6.04 5.91
N ASP A 160 1.68 5.73 6.05
CA ASP A 160 2.31 4.58 5.42
C ASP A 160 2.07 3.28 6.20
N GLY A 161 1.10 3.24 7.12
CA GLY A 161 0.72 2.02 7.83
C GLY A 161 1.80 1.50 8.78
N PHE A 162 2.66 2.37 9.33
CA PHE A 162 3.68 1.94 10.27
C PHE A 162 3.04 1.30 11.51
N GLY A 163 3.26 0.00 11.71
CA GLY A 163 2.57 -0.82 12.71
C GLY A 163 2.47 -0.20 14.12
N PRO A 164 3.54 0.36 14.70
CA PRO A 164 3.49 1.04 16.00
C PRO A 164 2.54 2.25 16.09
N ALA A 165 2.18 2.87 14.97
CA ALA A 165 1.21 3.97 14.91
C ALA A 165 -0.25 3.48 14.80
N LEU A 166 -0.46 2.17 14.63
CA LEU A 166 -1.76 1.56 14.41
C LEU A 166 -2.25 0.83 15.66
N ASN A 167 -3.56 0.79 15.85
CA ASN A 167 -4.22 -0.07 16.83
C ASN A 167 -5.21 -0.97 16.10
N ASN A 168 -5.01 -2.29 16.14
CA ASN A 168 -5.81 -3.27 15.38
C ASN A 168 -5.95 -2.90 13.89
N HIS A 169 -4.83 -2.50 13.25
CA HIS A 169 -4.78 -2.03 11.86
C HIS A 169 -5.55 -0.74 11.57
N LEU A 170 -6.07 -0.04 12.58
CA LEU A 170 -6.67 1.27 12.42
C LEU A 170 -5.65 2.34 12.79
N LEU A 171 -5.54 3.35 11.94
CA LEU A 171 -4.91 4.61 12.31
C LEU A 171 -6.01 5.53 12.84
N SER A 172 -5.99 5.83 14.12
CA SER A 172 -6.85 6.82 14.76
C SER A 172 -6.03 7.81 15.56
N PHE A 173 -6.65 8.90 16.01
CA PHE A 173 -6.04 9.79 16.98
C PHE A 173 -5.54 9.05 18.22
N SER A 174 -6.31 8.09 18.74
CA SER A 174 -5.95 7.29 19.91
C SER A 174 -4.79 6.32 19.65
N SER A 175 -4.63 5.82 18.41
CA SER A 175 -3.46 5.00 18.07
C SER A 175 -2.21 5.85 17.82
N LEU A 176 -2.39 7.03 17.23
CA LEU A 176 -1.30 7.93 16.85
C LEU A 176 -0.70 8.66 18.05
N ALA A 177 -1.52 9.13 19.00
CA ALA A 177 -1.05 9.97 20.11
C ALA A 177 0.01 9.30 21.00
N PRO A 178 -0.15 8.05 21.46
CA PRO A 178 0.87 7.38 22.26
C PRO A 178 2.19 7.24 21.49
N TRP A 179 2.13 6.84 20.23
CA TRP A 179 3.32 6.63 19.40
C TRP A 179 4.10 7.92 19.14
N LEU A 180 3.42 9.04 18.87
CA LEU A 180 4.08 10.34 18.72
C LEU A 180 4.71 10.82 20.04
N LYS A 181 4.05 10.56 21.19
CA LYS A 181 4.62 10.85 22.53
C LYS A 181 5.89 10.05 22.78
N ASP A 182 5.87 8.75 22.50
CA ASP A 182 7.04 7.87 22.63
C ASP A 182 8.17 8.29 21.68
N SER A 183 7.83 8.94 20.56
CA SER A 183 8.78 9.52 19.61
C SER A 183 9.28 10.91 20.01
N GLY A 184 8.85 11.45 21.16
CA GLY A 184 9.32 12.72 21.72
C GLY A 184 8.50 13.95 21.35
N LEU A 185 7.32 13.79 20.73
CA LEU A 185 6.43 14.92 20.44
C LEU A 185 5.40 15.12 21.55
N PRO A 186 5.18 16.35 22.04
CA PRO A 186 4.12 16.61 22.99
C PRO A 186 2.79 16.64 22.24
N VAL A 187 1.91 15.72 22.61
CA VAL A 187 0.60 15.53 21.98
C VAL A 187 -0.51 15.66 23.00
N TRP A 188 -1.54 16.43 22.66
CA TRP A 188 -2.79 16.51 23.39
C TRP A 188 -3.92 15.94 22.54
N LEU A 189 -4.79 15.18 23.20
CA LEU A 189 -5.87 14.47 22.55
C LEU A 189 -7.17 14.73 23.30
N HIS A 190 -8.21 15.08 22.57
CA HIS A 190 -9.58 15.10 23.03
C HIS A 190 -10.46 14.33 22.05
N GLY A 191 -11.27 13.38 22.54
CA GLY A 191 -12.05 12.48 21.67
C GLY A 191 -11.18 11.55 20.83
N ASP A 192 -11.80 10.79 19.93
CA ASP A 192 -11.11 9.92 18.97
C ASP A 192 -11.67 10.14 17.57
N GLN A 193 -10.81 9.99 16.56
CA GLN A 193 -11.18 10.05 15.15
C GLN A 193 -10.35 9.03 14.39
N THR A 194 -11.01 8.13 13.65
CA THR A 194 -10.34 7.24 12.71
C THR A 194 -9.88 8.05 11.51
N LEU A 195 -8.60 7.92 11.20
CA LEU A 195 -7.94 8.60 10.09
C LEU A 195 -7.81 7.69 8.88
N ALA A 196 -7.45 6.42 9.09
CA ALA A 196 -7.34 5.43 8.02
C ALA A 196 -7.57 4.00 8.56
N ASP A 197 -8.03 3.11 7.69
CA ASP A 197 -8.28 1.71 7.99
C ASP A 197 -7.39 0.81 7.12
N PHE A 198 -6.51 0.04 7.76
CA PHE A 198 -5.61 -0.94 7.12
C PHE A 198 -6.05 -2.39 7.35
N SER A 199 -7.22 -2.62 7.96
CA SER A 199 -7.74 -3.94 8.35
C SER A 199 -8.28 -4.77 7.18
N GLY A 200 -8.60 -4.14 6.04
CA GLY A 200 -9.16 -4.86 4.89
C GLY A 200 -8.24 -6.00 4.41
N ALA A 201 -8.79 -7.07 3.82
CA ALA A 201 -7.96 -8.18 3.32
C ALA A 201 -6.85 -7.67 2.36
N VAL A 202 -5.67 -8.32 2.33
CA VAL A 202 -4.62 -8.01 1.33
C VAL A 202 -5.21 -8.08 -0.08
N MET A 203 -6.07 -9.07 -0.32
CA MET A 203 -6.85 -9.22 -1.56
C MET A 203 -7.95 -8.17 -1.74
N GLY A 204 -8.54 -7.68 -0.64
CA GLY A 204 -9.61 -6.66 -0.68
C GLY A 204 -9.17 -5.31 -1.22
N GLN A 205 -7.86 -5.01 -1.19
CA GLN A 205 -7.31 -3.80 -1.83
C GLN A 205 -7.15 -3.94 -3.34
N PHE A 206 -7.11 -5.18 -3.84
CA PHE A 206 -7.18 -5.47 -5.26
C PHE A 206 -8.63 -5.50 -5.73
N GLY A 207 -9.58 -5.91 -4.89
CA GLY A 207 -11.00 -5.95 -5.25
C GLY A 207 -11.31 -7.08 -6.22
N GLU A 208 -12.47 -7.71 -6.06
CA GLU A 208 -12.87 -8.91 -6.83
C GLU A 208 -12.93 -8.67 -8.35
N GLY A 209 -13.06 -7.42 -8.80
CA GLY A 209 -13.09 -7.04 -10.22
C GLY A 209 -11.72 -6.79 -10.87
N LYS A 210 -10.60 -6.89 -10.14
CA LYS A 210 -9.26 -6.62 -10.70
C LYS A 210 -8.40 -7.85 -10.90
N LEU A 211 -8.88 -9.03 -10.59
CA LEU A 211 -8.16 -10.27 -10.90
C LEU A 211 -8.67 -10.80 -12.25
N GLU A 212 -7.78 -11.35 -13.06
CA GLU A 212 -8.11 -11.97 -14.34
C GLU A 212 -7.99 -13.51 -14.29
N ALA A 213 -6.88 -13.99 -13.72
CA ALA A 213 -6.55 -15.42 -13.72
C ALA A 213 -5.85 -15.85 -12.43
N LEU A 214 -6.02 -17.12 -12.07
CA LEU A 214 -5.33 -17.80 -10.98
C LEU A 214 -4.27 -18.73 -11.57
N GLY A 215 -3.04 -18.60 -11.09
CA GLY A 215 -1.90 -19.39 -11.50
C GLY A 215 -1.30 -20.23 -10.37
N PHE A 216 -0.65 -21.33 -10.72
CA PHE A 216 0.10 -22.19 -9.80
C PHE A 216 1.44 -22.52 -10.43
N VAL A 217 2.51 -22.45 -9.62
CA VAL A 217 3.87 -22.79 -10.06
C VAL A 217 4.46 -23.87 -9.18
N GLN A 218 5.03 -24.87 -9.82
CA GLN A 218 5.95 -25.82 -9.20
C GLN A 218 7.27 -25.80 -9.95
N GLU A 219 8.38 -25.88 -9.24
CA GLU A 219 9.71 -25.99 -9.83
C GLU A 219 10.28 -27.40 -9.57
N ARG A 220 10.90 -28.00 -10.59
CA ARG A 220 11.69 -29.24 -10.43
C ARG A 220 13.08 -29.08 -11.03
N PRO A 221 14.13 -29.64 -10.39
CA PRO A 221 15.47 -29.57 -10.95
C PRO A 221 15.55 -30.36 -12.27
N LEU A 222 16.23 -29.79 -13.27
CA LEU A 222 16.45 -30.45 -14.56
C LEU A 222 17.88 -30.21 -15.05
N ARG A 223 18.56 -31.28 -15.48
CA ARG A 223 19.87 -31.16 -16.13
C ARG A 223 19.69 -30.91 -17.62
N VAL A 224 20.51 -30.00 -18.15
CA VAL A 224 20.49 -29.67 -19.58
C VAL A 224 20.74 -30.91 -20.46
N GLN A 225 21.54 -31.88 -19.98
CA GLN A 225 21.83 -33.15 -20.69
C GLN A 225 20.62 -34.04 -20.90
N GLU A 226 19.61 -33.95 -20.03
CA GLU A 226 18.42 -34.79 -20.12
C GLU A 226 17.55 -34.39 -21.32
N VAL A 227 17.62 -33.13 -21.74
CA VAL A 227 16.89 -32.59 -22.89
C VAL A 227 17.79 -32.49 -24.13
N LEU A 228 19.00 -31.94 -23.96
CA LEU A 228 19.99 -31.80 -25.04
C LEU A 228 20.98 -32.95 -25.01
N THR A 229 20.50 -34.16 -25.27
CA THR A 229 21.28 -35.41 -25.11
C THR A 229 22.56 -35.47 -25.95
N GLU A 230 22.60 -34.76 -27.08
CA GLU A 230 23.73 -34.75 -28.02
C GLU A 230 24.68 -33.56 -27.86
N ILE A 231 24.47 -32.69 -26.88
CA ILE A 231 25.25 -31.47 -26.74
C ILE A 231 26.74 -31.76 -26.46
N LYS A 232 27.61 -31.14 -27.26
CA LYS A 232 29.07 -31.21 -27.14
C LYS A 232 29.62 -29.82 -26.81
N ASN A 233 30.79 -29.75 -26.16
CA ASN A 233 31.53 -28.51 -25.87
C ASN A 233 30.74 -27.46 -25.04
N TRP A 234 30.17 -27.89 -23.91
CA TRP A 234 29.46 -27.06 -22.91
C TRP A 234 30.03 -25.67 -22.63
N ASN A 235 31.36 -25.56 -22.61
CA ASN A 235 32.04 -24.32 -22.26
C ASN A 235 31.79 -23.19 -23.26
N GLN A 236 31.39 -23.51 -24.50
CA GLN A 236 31.16 -22.55 -25.59
C GLN A 236 29.81 -21.84 -25.51
N TYR A 237 28.85 -22.37 -24.74
CA TYR A 237 27.52 -21.78 -24.63
C TYR A 237 27.41 -20.86 -23.42
N THR A 238 26.61 -19.80 -23.55
CA THR A 238 26.15 -19.00 -22.41
C THR A 238 24.95 -19.69 -21.73
N THR A 239 24.67 -19.32 -20.49
CA THR A 239 23.50 -19.80 -19.74
C THR A 239 22.20 -19.52 -20.49
N ASP A 240 22.06 -18.32 -21.08
CA ASP A 240 20.86 -17.94 -21.84
C ASP A 240 20.68 -18.75 -23.13
N GLN A 241 21.78 -19.03 -23.83
CA GLN A 241 21.75 -19.89 -25.02
C GLN A 241 21.30 -21.31 -24.68
N LEU A 242 21.74 -21.83 -23.53
CA LEU A 242 21.32 -23.13 -23.04
C LEU A 242 19.85 -23.12 -22.61
N SER A 243 19.39 -22.10 -21.88
CA SER A 243 17.96 -21.92 -21.57
C SER A 243 17.10 -21.94 -22.83
N PHE A 244 17.47 -21.15 -23.84
CA PHE A 244 16.76 -21.09 -25.11
C PHE A 244 16.74 -22.46 -25.82
N SER A 245 17.90 -23.11 -25.90
CA SER A 245 18.05 -24.40 -26.59
C SER A 245 17.26 -25.51 -25.90
N VAL A 246 17.29 -25.58 -24.57
CA VAL A 246 16.49 -26.52 -23.78
C VAL A 246 15.00 -26.29 -24.03
N ASN A 247 14.52 -25.05 -23.89
CA ASN A 247 13.10 -24.73 -24.12
C ASN A 247 12.60 -25.10 -25.52
N LYS A 248 13.45 -24.96 -26.54
CA LYS A 248 13.11 -25.36 -27.92
C LYS A 248 13.00 -26.88 -28.09
N ASN A 249 13.67 -27.67 -27.24
CA ASN A 249 13.72 -29.12 -27.33
C ASN A 249 12.96 -29.82 -26.20
N LEU A 250 12.15 -29.09 -25.41
CA LEU A 250 11.34 -29.69 -24.34
C LEU A 250 10.27 -30.66 -24.88
N GLY A 251 9.77 -30.44 -26.11
CA GLY A 251 8.67 -31.21 -26.67
C GLY A 251 8.86 -32.73 -26.65
N PRO A 252 9.92 -33.25 -27.31
CA PRO A 252 10.24 -34.67 -27.26
C PRO A 252 10.42 -35.21 -25.84
N TYR A 253 11.09 -34.45 -24.97
CA TYR A 253 11.33 -34.81 -23.58
C TYR A 253 10.03 -34.95 -22.76
N LEU A 254 9.06 -34.08 -22.99
CA LEU A 254 7.79 -34.03 -22.23
C LEU A 254 6.66 -34.84 -22.85
N SER A 255 6.79 -35.30 -24.09
CA SER A 255 5.70 -35.93 -24.86
C SER A 255 4.91 -37.01 -24.12
N LEU A 256 5.61 -37.97 -23.48
CA LEU A 256 4.99 -39.03 -22.70
C LEU A 256 4.29 -38.49 -21.44
N GLU A 257 4.94 -37.57 -20.73
CA GLU A 257 4.44 -36.99 -19.50
C GLU A 257 3.18 -36.15 -19.75
N LEU A 258 3.23 -35.28 -20.76
CA LEU A 258 2.10 -34.46 -21.19
C LEU A 258 0.92 -35.32 -21.68
N GLY A 259 1.16 -36.36 -22.47
CA GLY A 259 0.10 -37.27 -22.91
C GLY A 259 -0.62 -37.98 -21.75
N ARG A 260 0.16 -38.37 -20.72
CA ARG A 260 -0.39 -38.96 -19.48
C ARG A 260 -1.21 -37.94 -18.69
N ARG A 261 -0.65 -36.75 -18.43
CA ARG A 261 -1.34 -35.67 -17.68
C ARG A 261 -2.60 -35.20 -18.39
N ALA A 262 -2.56 -35.06 -19.72
CA ALA A 262 -3.74 -34.77 -20.54
C ALA A 262 -4.86 -35.80 -20.34
N THR A 263 -4.51 -37.09 -20.35
CA THR A 263 -5.48 -38.18 -20.13
C THR A 263 -6.06 -38.15 -18.72
N GLN A 264 -5.22 -37.94 -17.70
CA GLN A 264 -5.65 -37.80 -16.31
C GLN A 264 -6.59 -36.61 -16.13
N LEU A 265 -6.20 -35.43 -16.62
CA LEU A 265 -6.98 -34.20 -16.53
C LEU A 265 -8.34 -34.32 -17.23
N ARG A 266 -8.35 -34.83 -18.47
CA ARG A 266 -9.58 -35.08 -19.22
C ARG A 266 -10.53 -36.01 -18.46
N THR A 267 -10.00 -37.05 -17.84
CA THR A 267 -10.79 -38.01 -17.06
C THR A 267 -11.33 -37.38 -15.77
N ALA A 268 -10.49 -36.63 -15.05
CA ALA A 268 -10.85 -35.97 -13.80
C ALA A 268 -11.94 -34.90 -13.98
N LEU A 269 -11.91 -34.18 -15.10
CA LEU A 269 -12.87 -33.12 -15.43
C LEU A 269 -14.05 -33.59 -16.31
N GLY A 270 -14.02 -34.82 -16.80
CA GLY A 270 -15.04 -35.32 -17.73
C GLY A 270 -15.07 -34.61 -19.09
N LEU A 271 -13.95 -34.05 -19.53
CA LEU A 271 -13.85 -33.27 -20.77
C LEU A 271 -13.90 -34.18 -22.01
N ALA A 272 -14.51 -33.67 -23.08
CA ALA A 272 -14.41 -34.29 -24.40
C ALA A 272 -13.00 -34.11 -24.98
N VAL A 273 -12.60 -34.98 -25.91
CA VAL A 273 -11.28 -34.89 -26.56
C VAL A 273 -11.09 -33.55 -27.28
N ALA A 274 -12.15 -32.98 -27.86
CA ALA A 274 -12.10 -31.70 -28.57
C ALA A 274 -11.96 -30.47 -27.64
N GLU A 275 -12.15 -30.64 -26.33
CA GLU A 275 -12.04 -29.57 -25.33
C GLU A 275 -10.63 -29.45 -24.74
N MET A 276 -9.68 -30.19 -25.31
CA MET A 276 -8.29 -30.22 -24.87
C MET A 276 -7.37 -30.25 -26.09
N ASP A 277 -6.42 -29.33 -26.11
CA ASP A 277 -5.35 -29.28 -27.10
C ASP A 277 -4.03 -29.64 -26.43
N LEU A 278 -3.26 -30.49 -27.10
CA LEU A 278 -1.97 -31.00 -26.63
C LEU A 278 -0.88 -30.45 -27.54
N GLY A 279 -0.18 -29.43 -27.03
CA GLY A 279 1.01 -28.88 -27.66
C GLY A 279 2.28 -29.64 -27.29
N GLU A 280 3.42 -29.18 -27.81
CA GLU A 280 4.72 -29.80 -27.51
C GLU A 280 5.11 -29.66 -26.03
N LYS A 281 4.81 -28.51 -25.41
CA LYS A 281 5.20 -28.18 -24.04
C LYS A 281 4.04 -27.67 -23.18
N GLU A 282 2.81 -27.85 -23.66
CA GLU A 282 1.62 -27.30 -23.02
C GLU A 282 0.37 -28.13 -23.27
N LEU A 283 -0.58 -28.01 -22.34
CA LEU A 283 -1.95 -28.47 -22.42
C LEU A 283 -2.85 -27.24 -22.36
N VAL A 284 -3.74 -27.07 -23.32
CA VAL A 284 -4.79 -26.06 -23.29
C VAL A 284 -6.11 -26.77 -23.14
N PHE A 285 -6.97 -26.30 -22.23
CA PHE A 285 -8.29 -26.87 -22.01
C PHE A 285 -9.28 -25.76 -21.68
N THR A 286 -10.57 -26.10 -21.63
CA THR A 286 -11.62 -25.11 -21.36
C THR A 286 -11.37 -24.35 -20.05
N GLY A 287 -11.02 -23.07 -20.17
CA GLY A 287 -10.74 -22.17 -19.06
C GLY A 287 -9.40 -22.38 -18.35
N GLY A 288 -8.44 -23.07 -18.97
CA GLY A 288 -7.13 -23.29 -18.37
C GLY A 288 -6.01 -23.60 -19.37
N ARG A 289 -4.78 -23.33 -18.94
CA ARG A 289 -3.56 -23.64 -19.67
C ARG A 289 -2.50 -24.12 -18.71
N TYR A 290 -1.93 -25.27 -18.99
CA TYR A 290 -0.82 -25.85 -18.25
C TYR A 290 0.40 -25.94 -19.15
N PHE A 291 1.55 -25.40 -18.75
CA PHE A 291 2.73 -25.40 -19.61
C PHE A 291 4.05 -25.51 -18.83
N TYR A 292 5.07 -25.92 -19.57
CA TYR A 292 6.43 -26.04 -19.07
C TYR A 292 7.33 -24.96 -19.66
N HIS A 293 8.24 -24.45 -18.84
CA HIS A 293 9.38 -23.68 -19.32
C HIS A 293 10.61 -23.94 -18.45
N TYR A 294 11.80 -23.86 -19.05
CA TYR A 294 13.05 -24.10 -18.36
C TYR A 294 13.82 -22.80 -18.09
N LEU A 295 14.33 -22.64 -16.88
CA LEU A 295 15.22 -21.55 -16.48
C LEU A 295 16.57 -22.12 -16.05
N ALA A 296 17.63 -21.85 -16.81
CA ALA A 296 18.97 -22.29 -16.44
C ALA A 296 19.48 -21.52 -15.21
N LYS A 297 20.02 -22.27 -14.25
CA LYS A 297 20.72 -21.73 -13.08
C LYS A 297 22.22 -21.60 -13.36
N ASP A 298 22.76 -22.59 -14.06
CA ASP A 298 24.13 -22.61 -14.55
C ASP A 298 24.21 -23.35 -15.89
N LYS A 299 25.44 -23.56 -16.40
CA LYS A 299 25.63 -24.21 -17.69
C LYS A 299 25.21 -25.67 -17.72
N ARG A 300 24.98 -26.36 -16.60
CA ARG A 300 24.70 -27.80 -16.54
C ARG A 300 23.29 -28.12 -16.04
N GLN A 301 22.72 -27.25 -15.22
CA GLN A 301 21.43 -27.47 -14.56
C GLN A 301 20.61 -26.19 -14.45
N GLY A 302 19.32 -26.39 -14.21
CA GLY A 302 18.35 -25.33 -13.98
C GLY A 302 17.08 -25.90 -13.35
N SER A 303 16.03 -25.12 -13.44
CA SER A 303 14.68 -25.50 -12.99
C SER A 303 13.78 -25.65 -14.21
N LEU A 304 13.06 -26.77 -14.27
CA LEU A 304 11.90 -26.92 -15.11
C LEU A 304 10.68 -26.45 -14.30
N ASN A 305 10.08 -25.36 -14.76
CA ASN A 305 8.95 -24.73 -14.12
C ASN A 305 7.67 -25.21 -14.79
N GLU A 306 6.75 -25.65 -13.95
CA GLU A 306 5.43 -26.14 -14.30
C GLU A 306 4.43 -25.05 -13.90
N GLU A 307 3.78 -24.43 -14.87
CA GLU A 307 2.81 -23.38 -14.63
C GLU A 307 1.42 -23.80 -15.08
N LEU A 308 0.46 -23.75 -14.17
CA LEU A 308 -0.96 -23.86 -14.47
C LEU A 308 -1.58 -22.47 -14.35
N TRP A 309 -2.30 -22.01 -15.36
CA TRP A 309 -3.12 -20.81 -15.33
C TRP A 309 -4.58 -21.19 -15.59
N LEU A 310 -5.48 -20.65 -14.79
CA LEU A 310 -6.91 -20.91 -14.79
C LEU A 310 -7.67 -19.59 -14.81
N GLU A 311 -8.79 -19.56 -15.51
CA GLU A 311 -9.78 -18.51 -15.32
C GLU A 311 -10.27 -18.49 -13.87
N LEU A 312 -10.56 -17.30 -13.32
CA LEU A 312 -10.92 -17.14 -11.91
C LEU A 312 -12.17 -17.90 -11.47
N ARG A 313 -13.07 -18.24 -12.39
CA ARG A 313 -14.23 -19.09 -12.07
C ARG A 313 -13.85 -20.42 -11.45
N TRP A 314 -12.65 -20.94 -11.72
CA TRP A 314 -12.14 -22.15 -11.09
C TRP A 314 -11.85 -21.98 -9.59
N ALA A 315 -11.57 -20.77 -9.12
CA ALA A 315 -11.42 -20.49 -7.69
C ALA A 315 -12.76 -20.63 -6.93
N GLN A 316 -13.90 -20.55 -7.64
CA GLN A 316 -15.23 -20.72 -7.05
C GLN A 316 -15.65 -22.20 -6.93
N VAL A 317 -14.87 -23.13 -7.50
CA VAL A 317 -15.16 -24.57 -7.49
C VAL A 317 -13.94 -25.33 -6.92
N PRO A 318 -13.66 -25.21 -5.62
CA PRO A 318 -12.42 -25.67 -5.00
C PRO A 318 -12.18 -27.17 -5.16
N ASP A 319 -13.24 -27.99 -5.14
CA ASP A 319 -13.12 -29.44 -5.35
C ASP A 319 -12.61 -29.77 -6.76
N SER A 320 -13.09 -29.05 -7.78
CA SER A 320 -12.59 -29.21 -9.15
C SER A 320 -11.18 -28.70 -9.30
N LEU A 321 -10.82 -27.60 -8.63
CA LEU A 321 -9.44 -27.11 -8.60
C LEU A 321 -8.49 -28.15 -7.99
N ALA A 322 -8.87 -28.78 -6.88
CA ALA A 322 -8.10 -29.86 -6.27
C ALA A 322 -7.91 -31.02 -7.26
N HIS A 323 -8.98 -31.45 -7.94
CA HIS A 323 -8.90 -32.48 -8.98
C HIS A 323 -7.98 -32.10 -10.15
N ILE A 324 -7.96 -30.82 -10.56
CA ILE A 324 -7.04 -30.34 -11.60
C ILE A 324 -5.59 -30.48 -11.13
N LEU A 325 -5.29 -30.00 -9.92
CA LEU A 325 -3.95 -30.05 -9.36
C LEU A 325 -3.48 -31.49 -9.18
N ASP A 326 -4.35 -32.37 -8.68
CA ASP A 326 -4.06 -33.80 -8.51
C ASP A 326 -3.85 -34.50 -9.87
N ALA A 327 -4.70 -34.22 -10.86
CA ALA A 327 -4.58 -34.81 -12.20
C ALA A 327 -3.32 -34.35 -12.95
N LEU A 328 -2.86 -33.14 -12.65
CA LEU A 328 -1.59 -32.61 -13.13
C LEU A 328 -0.43 -32.96 -12.21
N GLU A 329 -0.64 -33.65 -11.09
CA GLU A 329 0.38 -33.97 -10.09
C GLU A 329 1.16 -32.73 -9.61
N LEU A 330 0.46 -31.59 -9.52
CA LEU A 330 1.01 -30.31 -9.10
C LEU A 330 0.97 -30.16 -7.58
N GLY A 331 2.14 -30.06 -6.98
CA GLY A 331 2.35 -29.58 -5.61
C GLY A 331 2.84 -28.14 -5.64
N PRO A 332 1.95 -27.14 -5.76
CA PRO A 332 2.36 -25.78 -6.03
C PRO A 332 3.17 -25.18 -4.88
N GLU A 333 4.33 -24.63 -5.22
CA GLU A 333 5.17 -23.87 -4.29
C GLU A 333 4.70 -22.42 -4.18
N ARG A 334 4.09 -21.92 -5.27
CA ARG A 334 3.55 -20.58 -5.37
C ARG A 334 2.19 -20.58 -6.04
N ALA A 335 1.33 -19.68 -5.58
CA ALA A 335 0.15 -19.26 -6.31
C ALA A 335 0.39 -17.89 -6.93
N MET A 336 -0.22 -17.64 -8.08
CA MET A 336 -0.13 -16.38 -8.81
C MET A 336 -1.52 -15.85 -9.07
N PHE A 337 -1.68 -14.54 -9.10
CA PHE A 337 -2.91 -13.91 -9.58
C PHE A 337 -2.53 -12.87 -10.62
N SER A 338 -3.09 -12.99 -11.82
CA SER A 338 -2.96 -11.96 -12.85
C SER A 338 -4.01 -10.88 -12.59
N LEU A 339 -3.63 -9.62 -12.85
CA LEU A 339 -4.48 -8.45 -12.61
C LEU A 339 -5.04 -7.93 -13.94
N CYS A 340 -6.32 -7.55 -13.96
CA CYS A 340 -6.97 -6.91 -15.10
C CYS A 340 -6.34 -5.56 -15.48
N GLU A 341 -5.73 -4.89 -14.50
CA GLU A 341 -5.09 -3.59 -14.67
C GLU A 341 -3.75 -3.58 -13.95
N ALA A 342 -2.77 -2.91 -14.55
CA ALA A 342 -1.48 -2.72 -13.93
C ALA A 342 -1.59 -1.85 -12.67
N ILE A 343 -1.00 -2.30 -11.57
CA ILE A 343 -0.85 -1.56 -10.33
C ILE A 343 0.56 -0.99 -10.21
N GLU A 344 0.72 0.05 -9.40
CA GLU A 344 2.05 0.53 -8.99
C GLU A 344 2.45 -0.20 -7.70
N PRO A 345 3.43 -1.14 -7.73
CA PRO A 345 3.72 -1.99 -6.58
C PRO A 345 4.08 -1.22 -5.30
N ARG A 346 4.75 -0.07 -5.45
CA ARG A 346 5.14 0.79 -4.33
C ARG A 346 3.97 1.33 -3.52
N GLN A 347 2.80 1.51 -4.14
CA GLN A 347 1.62 1.99 -3.43
C GLN A 347 1.10 0.98 -2.38
N LEU A 348 1.57 -0.27 -2.44
CA LEU A 348 1.15 -1.32 -1.51
C LEU A 348 2.09 -1.51 -0.32
N ILE A 349 3.26 -0.88 -0.33
CA ILE A 349 4.23 -1.00 0.76
C ILE A 349 3.59 -0.66 2.09
N ALA A 350 2.92 0.48 2.13
CA ALA A 350 2.27 1.00 3.32
C ALA A 350 1.14 0.07 3.84
N PRO A 351 0.16 -0.30 3.00
CA PRO A 351 -0.82 -1.30 3.37
C PRO A 351 -0.27 -2.66 3.83
N LEU A 352 0.81 -3.12 3.22
CA LEU A 352 1.44 -4.39 3.59
C LEU A 352 2.09 -4.28 4.98
N GLN A 353 2.84 -3.21 5.24
CA GLN A 353 3.45 -2.95 6.54
C GLN A 353 2.39 -2.80 7.64
N GLY A 354 1.26 -2.13 7.35
CA GLY A 354 0.13 -2.00 8.28
C GLY A 354 -0.50 -3.34 8.67
N LYS A 355 -0.35 -4.36 7.82
CA LYS A 355 -0.79 -5.74 8.07
C LYS A 355 0.31 -6.65 8.64
N GLY A 356 1.43 -6.05 9.06
CA GLY A 356 2.56 -6.76 9.67
C GLY A 356 3.50 -7.44 8.66
N TRP A 357 3.33 -7.22 7.36
CA TRP A 357 4.29 -7.71 6.38
C TRP A 357 5.60 -6.93 6.47
N LYS A 358 6.71 -7.66 6.44
CA LYS A 358 8.04 -7.08 6.34
C LYS A 358 8.40 -6.92 4.87
N ILE A 359 8.70 -5.70 4.45
CA ILE A 359 9.21 -5.45 3.09
C ILE A 359 10.66 -5.91 3.03
N GLU A 360 10.94 -6.90 2.18
CA GLU A 360 12.28 -7.46 1.97
C GLU A 360 13.01 -6.75 0.84
N ARG A 361 12.30 -6.38 -0.23
CA ARG A 361 12.84 -5.64 -1.36
C ARG A 361 11.83 -4.66 -1.94
N GLU A 362 12.33 -3.49 -2.29
CA GLU A 362 11.57 -2.44 -2.96
C GLU A 362 12.31 -2.03 -4.23
N LEU A 363 11.71 -2.31 -5.37
CA LEU A 363 12.12 -1.84 -6.70
C LEU A 363 10.98 -1.02 -7.30
N GLU A 364 11.25 -0.36 -8.43
CA GLU A 364 10.25 0.47 -9.13
C GLU A 364 9.01 -0.35 -9.53
N ASN A 365 9.21 -1.52 -10.13
CA ASN A 365 8.15 -2.39 -10.63
C ASN A 365 8.06 -3.72 -9.87
N ARG A 366 8.54 -3.76 -8.61
CA ARG A 366 8.50 -4.99 -7.82
C ARG A 366 8.61 -4.69 -6.33
N VAL A 367 7.70 -5.24 -5.54
CA VAL A 367 7.78 -5.24 -4.08
C VAL A 367 7.77 -6.69 -3.60
N GLU A 368 8.75 -7.07 -2.77
CA GLU A 368 8.80 -8.36 -2.10
C GLU A 368 8.56 -8.17 -0.62
N ALA A 369 7.64 -8.95 -0.05
CA ALA A 369 7.27 -8.89 1.35
C ALA A 369 7.20 -10.29 1.98
N SER A 370 7.44 -10.37 3.29
CA SER A 370 7.38 -11.61 4.07
C SER A 370 6.51 -11.47 5.32
N LEU A 371 5.84 -12.55 5.71
CA LEU A 371 5.09 -12.66 6.96
C LEU A 371 5.30 -14.06 7.55
N GLY A 372 6.29 -14.19 8.43
CA GLY A 372 6.74 -15.49 8.93
C GLY A 372 7.29 -16.35 7.79
N ARG A 373 6.64 -17.48 7.47
CA ARG A 373 6.99 -18.37 6.36
C ARG A 373 6.35 -17.99 5.02
N ARG A 374 5.45 -17.00 5.02
CA ARG A 374 4.69 -16.57 3.85
C ARG A 374 5.46 -15.50 3.10
N THR A 375 5.38 -15.53 1.78
CA THR A 375 5.98 -14.53 0.89
C THR A 375 4.95 -13.96 -0.06
N LEU A 376 5.12 -12.69 -0.41
CA LEU A 376 4.33 -11.98 -1.41
C LEU A 376 5.29 -11.25 -2.34
N VAL A 377 5.14 -11.45 -3.64
CA VAL A 377 5.78 -10.63 -4.68
C VAL A 377 4.68 -9.89 -5.41
N VAL A 378 4.78 -8.57 -5.42
CA VAL A 378 3.88 -7.68 -6.15
C VAL A 378 4.60 -7.18 -7.39
N LEU A 379 4.05 -7.47 -8.55
CA LEU A 379 4.43 -6.95 -9.86
C LEU A 379 3.27 -6.11 -10.42
N PRO A 380 3.49 -5.30 -11.46
CA PRO A 380 2.44 -4.44 -12.00
C PRO A 380 1.19 -5.22 -12.42
N GLU A 381 1.34 -6.37 -13.07
CA GLU A 381 0.20 -7.13 -13.63
C GLU A 381 -0.02 -8.46 -12.89
N ARG A 382 0.71 -8.71 -11.80
CA ARG A 382 0.72 -10.01 -11.13
C ARG A 382 1.04 -9.92 -9.65
N LEU A 383 0.39 -10.76 -8.87
CA LEU A 383 0.75 -11.06 -7.49
C LEU A 383 1.25 -12.51 -7.41
N GLU A 384 2.30 -12.78 -6.65
CA GLU A 384 2.79 -14.13 -6.36
C GLU A 384 2.80 -14.36 -4.86
N PHE A 385 2.19 -15.45 -4.41
CA PHE A 385 2.10 -15.84 -3.02
C PHE A 385 2.85 -17.15 -2.81
N GLY A 386 3.77 -17.18 -1.85
CA GLY A 386 4.51 -18.38 -1.47
C GLY A 386 4.29 -18.76 0.00
N GLY A 387 4.33 -20.06 0.29
CA GLY A 387 4.17 -20.56 1.66
C GLY A 387 2.75 -20.50 2.22
N PHE A 388 1.75 -20.38 1.34
CA PHE A 388 0.33 -20.48 1.66
C PHE A 388 -0.23 -21.84 1.22
N SER A 389 -1.17 -22.37 1.98
CA SER A 389 -2.02 -23.48 1.54
C SER A 389 -3.14 -22.97 0.62
N LEU A 390 -3.69 -23.85 -0.21
CA LEU A 390 -4.84 -23.51 -1.07
C LEU A 390 -6.00 -22.90 -0.26
N PRO A 391 -6.48 -23.50 0.85
CA PRO A 391 -7.55 -22.89 1.64
C PRO A 391 -7.22 -21.50 2.20
N GLU A 392 -5.94 -21.19 2.45
CA GLU A 392 -5.56 -19.85 2.91
C GLU A 392 -5.60 -18.79 1.78
N LEU A 393 -5.45 -19.19 0.52
CA LEU A 393 -5.41 -18.29 -0.64
C LEU A 393 -6.78 -18.04 -1.24
N ILE A 394 -7.57 -19.10 -1.40
CA ILE A 394 -8.90 -19.06 -2.01
C ILE A 394 -10.02 -19.09 -0.95
N GLY A 395 -9.66 -19.17 0.34
CA GLY A 395 -10.58 -19.32 1.46
C GLY A 395 -11.04 -20.77 1.66
N ASN A 396 -11.45 -21.11 2.89
CA ASN A 396 -12.60 -22.00 3.01
C ASN A 396 -13.79 -21.12 2.62
N LEU A 397 -14.49 -21.40 1.53
CA LEU A 397 -15.68 -20.66 1.12
C LEU A 397 -16.79 -20.84 2.19
N SER A 398 -16.68 -20.15 3.33
CA SER A 398 -17.66 -20.14 4.40
C SER A 398 -18.62 -18.99 4.17
N GLU A 399 -19.82 -19.32 3.68
CA GLU A 399 -21.09 -18.57 3.66
C GLU A 399 -21.15 -17.11 3.16
N GLU A 400 -20.15 -16.25 3.34
CA GLU A 400 -20.27 -14.81 3.04
C GLU A 400 -20.37 -14.51 1.54
N LEU A 401 -19.71 -15.30 0.69
CA LEU A 401 -19.85 -15.22 -0.77
C LEU A 401 -21.16 -15.85 -1.29
N LEU A 402 -21.76 -16.78 -0.54
CA LEU A 402 -23.08 -17.36 -0.85
C LEU A 402 -24.25 -16.45 -0.46
N ARG A 403 -24.00 -15.41 0.34
CA ARG A 403 -25.03 -14.41 0.72
C ARG A 403 -25.13 -13.22 -0.24
N LEU A 404 -24.23 -13.14 -1.23
CA LEU A 404 -24.23 -12.10 -2.27
C LEU A 404 -24.67 -12.62 -3.66
N LEU A 405 -25.18 -13.85 -3.71
CA LEU A 405 -26.00 -14.42 -4.79
C LEU A 405 -27.40 -14.72 -4.23
#